data_AF-F7BSA3-F1
#
_entry.id   AF-F7BSA3-F1
#
_cell.length_a   1.000
_cell.length_b   1.000
_cell.length_c   1.000
_cell.angle_alpha   90.00
_cell.angle_beta   90.00
_cell.angle_gamma   90.00
#
_symmetry.space_group_name_H-M   'P 1'
#
loop_
_entity.id
_entity.type
_entity.pdbx_description
1 polymer ?
#
loop_
_entity_poly.entity_id
_entity_poly.type
_entity_poly.pdbx_seq_one_letter_code
_entity_poly.pdbx_strand_id
1 'polypeptide(L)'
;MAALTTVVVAATAEAGSRSLVASLATAGLSQMKSPAVLLEPTVPISVTAQHPGVPGSLVRNDSYLGTQNGIRPSQFHNWKQKANQAKKTEFIRTAEKFKNQIANIEKDKHGHLYNKKNDFRTDFIVLEELEHKLIDSRKTERAKIQQHLTKIHNHIKRLQQQLKDVKSTPEFVEKLREMMEEVENAINTFKEEQRLIYEDLIKEEKITTNELNALERKIETWPLTNSGTERLFKELSSKVPLEMPNNLPEEVVDFEKFLQQTGGRKGGWDDYDHQSFLKVRNKHKGKPSYIKEVLVCLPGRTEDEVQLHEKWYQKFLSLEERKKESIQKWKTKKQREKKEMFNLNQKSEDAVMINDLQQEDVQKQKEEQRKKQKLAIEAWKNQKIMELSMKQASQLKEEEEKEKKQQREHQRQFHLKLLLEKYTQQKKEQEELLKLEKEMREKTEREEKRKMALNEIIRFQERDLHKLELKILEREAKTKEKREKERRLEKLKEKVEVNVSRDPSRLYKLTKGWEERTKERGPTGAGPLLHIPHRAIPTWRQGL
;
A
#
# COMPACT_ATOMS: atom_id res chain seq x y z
N MET A 1 9.42 -0.56 -34.05
CA MET A 1 8.51 -1.01 -35.12
C MET A 1 8.11 -2.49 -35.04
N ALA A 2 7.80 -3.04 -33.85
CA ALA A 2 7.10 -4.35 -33.72
C ALA A 2 6.42 -4.56 -32.34
N ALA A 3 5.98 -3.47 -31.69
CA ALA A 3 5.37 -3.55 -30.33
C ALA A 3 4.14 -2.63 -30.15
N LEU A 4 3.59 -2.07 -31.22
CA LEU A 4 2.43 -1.17 -31.16
C LEU A 4 1.19 -1.71 -31.87
N THR A 5 1.27 -2.87 -32.52
CA THR A 5 0.15 -3.45 -33.28
C THR A 5 -0.65 -4.51 -32.49
N THR A 6 -0.20 -4.95 -31.31
CA THR A 6 -0.81 -6.09 -30.59
C THR A 6 -1.69 -5.68 -29.40
N VAL A 7 -1.77 -4.39 -29.03
CA VAL A 7 -2.58 -3.94 -27.88
C VAL A 7 -3.97 -3.42 -28.27
N VAL A 8 -4.29 -3.30 -29.57
CA VAL A 8 -5.54 -2.65 -30.03
C VAL A 8 -6.66 -3.64 -30.41
N VAL A 9 -6.41 -4.95 -30.52
CA VAL A 9 -7.46 -5.92 -30.94
C VAL A 9 -8.31 -6.47 -29.77
N ALA A 10 -7.98 -6.20 -28.50
CA ALA A 10 -8.73 -6.75 -27.35
C ALA A 10 -9.70 -5.76 -26.67
N ALA A 11 -9.89 -4.55 -27.21
CA ALA A 11 -10.72 -3.50 -26.59
C ALA A 11 -11.86 -2.99 -27.49
N THR A 12 -12.28 -3.77 -28.50
CA THR A 12 -13.43 -3.44 -29.38
C THR A 12 -14.61 -4.40 -29.23
N ALA A 13 -14.67 -5.21 -28.16
CA ALA A 13 -15.77 -6.13 -27.91
C ALA A 13 -16.34 -5.98 -26.49
N GLU A 14 -16.65 -4.76 -26.04
CA GLU A 14 -17.52 -4.58 -24.87
C GLU A 14 -18.18 -3.19 -24.78
N ALA A 15 -18.50 -2.60 -25.93
CA ALA A 15 -19.32 -1.39 -26.02
C ALA A 15 -20.33 -1.53 -27.17
N GLY A 16 -21.33 -2.38 -26.97
CA GLY A 16 -22.40 -2.56 -27.94
C GLY A 16 -23.39 -3.61 -27.47
N SER A 17 -24.24 -3.26 -26.50
CA SER A 17 -25.56 -3.88 -26.25
C SER A 17 -26.23 -3.27 -25.01
N ARG A 18 -26.73 -2.04 -25.12
CA ARG A 18 -27.83 -1.55 -24.27
C ARG A 18 -28.64 -0.50 -25.03
N SER A 19 -29.71 -0.93 -25.70
CA SER A 19 -31.03 -0.27 -25.71
C SER A 19 -31.94 -0.95 -26.75
N LEU A 20 -33.26 -0.94 -26.46
CA LEU A 20 -34.40 -1.49 -27.22
C LEU A 20 -34.63 -3.00 -26.94
N VAL A 21 -35.76 -3.48 -26.41
CA VAL A 21 -37.16 -3.07 -26.57
C VAL A 21 -37.98 -3.49 -25.34
N ALA A 22 -38.99 -2.69 -24.98
CA ALA A 22 -40.09 -3.07 -24.11
C ALA A 22 -41.28 -3.60 -24.95
N SER A 23 -41.83 -4.77 -24.61
CA SER A 23 -43.29 -4.99 -24.45
C SER A 23 -43.65 -6.46 -24.20
N LEU A 24 -44.48 -6.62 -23.16
CA LEU A 24 -45.49 -7.64 -22.84
C LEU A 24 -45.50 -9.00 -23.57
N ALA A 25 -45.52 -10.10 -22.80
CA ALA A 25 -46.73 -10.91 -22.59
C ALA A 25 -46.55 -11.96 -21.48
N THR A 26 -47.70 -12.28 -20.89
CA THR A 26 -48.04 -13.06 -19.69
C THR A 26 -48.00 -14.59 -19.83
N ALA A 27 -48.12 -15.25 -18.66
CA ALA A 27 -48.34 -16.68 -18.36
C ALA A 27 -47.08 -17.56 -18.33
N GLY A 28 -46.81 -18.43 -17.36
CA GLY A 28 -47.62 -19.01 -16.29
C GLY A 28 -47.26 -20.50 -16.17
N LEU A 29 -47.04 -20.99 -14.94
CA LEU A 29 -46.80 -22.40 -14.53
C LEU A 29 -45.45 -23.03 -14.98
N SER A 30 -44.90 -24.07 -14.35
CA SER A 30 -44.90 -24.68 -13.02
C SER A 30 -44.05 -25.97 -13.16
N GLN A 31 -43.44 -26.41 -12.06
CA GLN A 31 -42.96 -27.79 -11.79
C GLN A 31 -41.61 -28.31 -12.36
N MET A 32 -40.69 -28.50 -11.41
CA MET A 32 -40.10 -29.77 -10.92
C MET A 32 -39.48 -30.84 -11.86
N LYS A 33 -38.38 -31.39 -11.31
CA LYS A 33 -37.80 -32.75 -11.36
C LYS A 33 -36.63 -33.05 -12.32
N SER A 34 -35.49 -33.38 -11.68
CA SER A 34 -34.42 -34.30 -12.12
C SER A 34 -34.95 -35.76 -12.26
N PRO A 35 -34.12 -36.82 -12.51
CA PRO A 35 -32.67 -36.91 -12.78
C PRO A 35 -32.25 -37.91 -13.90
N ALA A 36 -30.93 -37.96 -14.16
CA ALA A 36 -30.05 -39.10 -14.50
C ALA A 36 -30.51 -40.25 -15.43
N VAL A 37 -29.61 -40.70 -16.34
CA VAL A 37 -28.85 -41.98 -16.24
C VAL A 37 -28.03 -42.24 -17.53
N LEU A 38 -26.83 -42.76 -17.29
CA LEU A 38 -25.85 -43.46 -18.14
C LEU A 38 -26.44 -44.36 -19.24
N LEU A 39 -25.72 -44.51 -20.37
CA LEU A 39 -25.24 -45.78 -20.96
C LEU A 39 -24.75 -45.58 -22.42
N GLU A 40 -23.45 -45.78 -22.64
CA GLU A 40 -22.89 -46.38 -23.86
C GLU A 40 -22.99 -47.94 -23.73
N PRO A 41 -22.57 -48.79 -24.71
CA PRO A 41 -22.02 -48.57 -26.06
C PRO A 41 -22.71 -49.47 -27.12
N THR A 42 -22.24 -49.52 -28.38
CA THR A 42 -21.86 -50.76 -29.13
C THR A 42 -21.59 -50.48 -30.63
N VAL A 43 -20.48 -51.02 -31.12
CA VAL A 43 -19.96 -51.04 -32.51
C VAL A 43 -20.62 -52.15 -33.34
N PRO A 44 -20.61 -52.11 -34.69
CA PRO A 44 -19.87 -53.15 -35.44
C PRO A 44 -19.14 -52.59 -36.69
N ILE A 45 -17.88 -52.93 -36.98
CA ILE A 45 -17.32 -54.13 -37.65
C ILE A 45 -17.77 -54.35 -39.11
N SER A 46 -16.81 -54.24 -40.04
CA SER A 46 -16.54 -55.10 -41.23
C SER A 46 -15.23 -54.58 -41.87
N VAL A 47 -14.06 -55.22 -41.72
CA VAL A 47 -13.53 -56.41 -42.41
C VAL A 47 -13.63 -56.32 -43.94
N THR A 48 -12.49 -56.12 -44.63
CA THR A 48 -11.86 -57.13 -45.51
C THR A 48 -10.37 -56.81 -45.72
N ALA A 49 -9.53 -57.83 -45.65
CA ALA A 49 -8.08 -57.81 -45.79
C ALA A 49 -7.61 -58.02 -47.24
N GLN A 50 -6.41 -57.51 -47.57
CA GLN A 50 -5.41 -58.20 -48.41
C GLN A 50 -4.03 -57.53 -48.28
N HIS A 51 -3.04 -58.31 -47.85
CA HIS A 51 -1.59 -58.09 -47.85
C HIS A 51 -0.99 -58.83 -49.08
N PRO A 52 0.35 -58.86 -49.35
CA PRO A 52 1.47 -58.07 -48.84
C PRO A 52 2.47 -57.62 -49.94
N GLY A 53 3.45 -56.78 -49.59
CA GLY A 53 4.63 -56.51 -50.43
C GLY A 53 5.62 -55.57 -49.74
N VAL A 54 6.69 -56.13 -49.17
CA VAL A 54 7.89 -55.48 -48.60
C VAL A 54 9.05 -56.37 -49.12
N PRO A 55 10.22 -55.89 -49.60
CA PRO A 55 11.16 -55.11 -48.77
C PRO A 55 12.10 -54.10 -49.48
N GLY A 56 12.72 -53.22 -48.69
CA GLY A 56 14.07 -52.74 -49.02
C GLY A 56 14.45 -51.32 -48.61
N SER A 57 15.42 -51.25 -47.69
CA SER A 57 16.44 -50.21 -47.51
C SER A 57 16.24 -49.13 -46.44
N LEU A 58 16.92 -49.41 -45.33
CA LEU A 58 17.44 -48.52 -44.29
C LEU A 58 18.37 -47.44 -44.88
N VAL A 59 18.23 -46.19 -44.44
CA VAL A 59 19.37 -45.36 -44.01
C VAL A 59 18.95 -44.52 -42.81
N ARG A 60 19.60 -44.80 -41.68
CA ARG A 60 19.63 -44.02 -40.44
C ARG A 60 20.77 -43.00 -40.60
N ASN A 61 20.52 -41.72 -40.31
CA ASN A 61 21.58 -40.77 -39.97
C ASN A 61 21.11 -39.88 -38.81
N ASP A 62 21.79 -40.05 -37.68
CA ASP A 62 21.75 -39.14 -36.53
C ASP A 62 22.46 -37.83 -36.89
N SER A 63 21.90 -36.70 -36.48
CA SER A 63 22.63 -35.42 -36.38
C SER A 63 21.97 -34.53 -35.32
N TYR A 64 22.71 -34.34 -34.24
CA TYR A 64 22.47 -33.48 -33.09
C TYR A 64 22.30 -31.99 -33.47
N LEU A 65 21.47 -31.22 -32.74
CA LEU A 65 21.82 -29.90 -32.16
C LEU A 65 20.66 -29.25 -31.36
N GLY A 66 20.83 -29.26 -30.03
CA GLY A 66 20.64 -28.14 -29.10
C GLY A 66 19.38 -27.26 -29.16
N THR A 67 18.42 -27.57 -28.30
CA THR A 67 17.33 -26.66 -27.89
C THR A 67 17.88 -25.54 -27.00
N GLN A 68 18.22 -24.39 -27.58
CA GLN A 68 18.38 -23.15 -26.83
C GLN A 68 17.01 -22.65 -26.37
N ASN A 69 16.75 -22.72 -25.06
CA ASN A 69 15.65 -22.05 -24.38
C ASN A 69 15.84 -20.52 -24.45
N GLY A 70 15.50 -19.93 -25.59
CA GLY A 70 15.20 -18.51 -25.69
C GLY A 70 13.79 -18.26 -25.16
N ILE A 71 13.67 -17.67 -23.97
CA ILE A 71 12.39 -17.12 -23.50
C ILE A 71 11.92 -16.13 -24.57
N ARG A 72 10.82 -16.45 -25.26
CA ARG A 72 10.30 -15.63 -26.34
C ARG A 72 9.97 -14.22 -25.79
N PRO A 73 10.36 -13.12 -26.49
CA PRO A 73 10.05 -11.74 -26.09
C PRO A 73 8.56 -11.48 -25.78
N SER A 74 7.67 -12.27 -26.37
CA SER A 74 6.23 -12.26 -26.15
C SER A 74 5.80 -12.59 -24.71
N GLN A 75 6.50 -13.51 -24.02
CA GLN A 75 6.16 -13.89 -22.63
C GLN A 75 6.51 -12.78 -21.62
N PHE A 76 7.65 -12.10 -21.80
CA PHE A 76 8.04 -10.94 -21.00
C PHE A 76 7.07 -9.76 -21.17
N HIS A 77 6.57 -9.54 -22.40
CA HIS A 77 5.59 -8.49 -22.68
C HIS A 77 4.26 -8.75 -21.96
N ASN A 78 3.78 -10.01 -21.95
CA ASN A 78 2.55 -10.42 -21.29
C ASN A 78 2.63 -10.27 -19.75
N TRP A 79 3.75 -10.65 -19.14
CA TRP A 79 4.01 -10.44 -17.71
C TRP A 79 3.98 -8.95 -17.34
N LYS A 80 4.68 -8.11 -18.10
CA LYS A 80 4.72 -6.65 -17.87
C LYS A 80 3.34 -6.03 -17.97
N GLN A 81 2.52 -6.48 -18.92
CA GLN A 81 1.14 -6.04 -19.09
C GLN A 81 0.27 -6.45 -17.90
N LYS A 82 0.37 -7.71 -17.43
CA LYS A 82 -0.34 -8.19 -16.23
C LYS A 82 0.06 -7.42 -14.97
N ALA A 83 1.35 -7.16 -14.77
CA ALA A 83 1.84 -6.40 -13.63
C ALA A 83 1.32 -4.94 -13.65
N ASN A 84 1.30 -4.29 -14.82
CA ASN A 84 0.74 -2.96 -14.98
C ASN A 84 -0.78 -2.94 -14.74
N GLN A 85 -1.49 -3.98 -15.16
CA GLN A 85 -2.92 -4.11 -14.92
C GLN A 85 -3.23 -4.30 -13.44
N ALA A 86 -2.44 -5.11 -12.72
CA ALA A 86 -2.55 -5.25 -11.27
C ALA A 86 -2.34 -3.91 -10.54
N LYS A 87 -1.28 -3.17 -10.89
CA LYS A 87 -1.02 -1.82 -10.34
C LYS A 87 -2.19 -0.86 -10.59
N LYS A 88 -2.76 -0.88 -11.80
CA LYS A 88 -3.95 -0.07 -12.13
C LYS A 88 -5.14 -0.44 -11.26
N THR A 89 -5.40 -1.73 -11.05
CA THR A 89 -6.52 -2.18 -10.21
C THR A 89 -6.35 -1.79 -8.74
N GLU A 90 -5.12 -1.87 -8.20
CA GLU A 90 -4.83 -1.41 -6.85
C GLU A 90 -4.99 0.11 -6.71
N PHE A 91 -4.51 0.87 -7.71
CA PHE A 91 -4.71 2.32 -7.75
C PHE A 91 -6.20 2.70 -7.73
N ILE A 92 -7.04 2.01 -8.52
CA ILE A 92 -8.49 2.26 -8.52
C ILE A 92 -9.11 1.88 -7.16
N ARG A 93 -8.73 0.74 -6.58
CA ARG A 93 -9.25 0.29 -5.28
C ARG A 93 -8.89 1.29 -4.17
N THR A 94 -7.66 1.80 -4.16
CA THR A 94 -7.21 2.81 -3.18
C THR A 94 -7.92 4.16 -3.39
N ALA A 95 -8.08 4.61 -4.64
CA ALA A 95 -8.84 5.81 -4.95
C ALA A 95 -10.31 5.71 -4.47
N GLU A 96 -10.97 4.56 -4.68
CA GLU A 96 -12.35 4.35 -4.20
C GLU A 96 -12.42 4.32 -2.67
N LYS A 97 -11.41 3.75 -1.99
CA LYS A 97 -11.29 3.80 -0.53
C LYS A 97 -11.22 5.25 -0.03
N PHE A 98 -10.36 6.07 -0.61
CA PHE A 98 -10.24 7.49 -0.21
C PHE A 98 -11.52 8.27 -0.51
N LYS A 99 -12.17 8.01 -1.64
CA LYS A 99 -13.46 8.62 -1.97
C LYS A 99 -14.54 8.28 -0.94
N ASN A 100 -14.60 7.04 -0.47
CA ASN A 100 -15.53 6.64 0.59
C ASN A 100 -15.18 7.29 1.94
N GLN A 101 -13.89 7.42 2.27
CA GLN A 101 -13.45 8.12 3.48
C GLN A 101 -13.86 9.60 3.46
N ILE A 102 -13.65 10.28 2.33
CA ILE A 102 -14.09 11.66 2.13
C ILE A 102 -15.61 11.77 2.31
N ALA A 103 -16.39 10.88 1.68
CA ALA A 103 -17.85 10.91 1.78
C ALA A 103 -18.35 10.71 3.23
N ASN A 104 -17.69 9.84 4.01
CA ASN A 104 -18.03 9.65 5.42
C ASN A 104 -17.71 10.90 6.25
N ILE A 105 -16.51 11.47 6.09
CA ILE A 105 -16.10 12.70 6.79
C ILE A 105 -17.05 13.86 6.44
N GLU A 106 -17.41 14.00 5.16
CA GLU A 106 -18.37 15.00 4.71
C GLU A 106 -19.73 14.79 5.38
N LYS A 107 -20.25 13.55 5.42
CA LYS A 107 -21.53 13.23 6.07
C LYS A 107 -21.53 13.56 7.56
N ASP A 108 -20.49 13.15 8.29
CA ASP A 108 -20.38 13.38 9.73
C ASP A 108 -20.29 14.87 10.02
N LYS A 109 -19.47 15.60 9.27
CA LYS A 109 -19.35 17.06 9.37
C LYS A 109 -20.68 17.76 9.12
N HIS A 110 -21.42 17.39 8.08
CA HIS A 110 -22.72 17.99 7.80
C HIS A 110 -23.74 17.71 8.91
N GLY A 111 -23.68 16.54 9.54
CA GLY A 111 -24.53 16.18 10.68
C GLY A 111 -24.23 17.00 11.94
N HIS A 112 -22.95 17.27 12.21
CA HIS A 112 -22.50 17.92 13.45
C HIS A 112 -22.44 19.45 13.34
N LEU A 113 -21.85 19.99 12.26
CA LEU A 113 -21.61 21.44 12.11
C LEU A 113 -22.76 22.14 11.38
N TYR A 114 -23.32 21.48 10.37
CA TYR A 114 -24.25 22.11 9.43
C TYR A 114 -25.71 21.65 9.60
N ASN A 115 -26.08 21.13 10.76
CA ASN A 115 -27.48 20.85 11.06
C ASN A 115 -28.22 22.16 11.38
N LYS A 116 -29.42 22.36 10.81
CA LYS A 116 -30.28 23.53 11.05
C LYS A 116 -30.70 23.71 12.52
N LYS A 117 -30.52 22.69 13.36
CA LYS A 117 -30.82 22.71 14.80
C LYS A 117 -29.64 23.12 15.68
N ASN A 118 -28.49 23.45 15.10
CA ASN A 118 -27.29 23.82 15.86
C ASN A 118 -27.29 25.34 16.15
N ASP A 119 -27.17 25.72 17.42
CA ASP A 119 -27.21 27.11 17.88
C ASP A 119 -26.02 27.94 17.36
N PHE A 120 -24.93 27.28 16.93
CA PHE A 120 -23.72 27.91 16.36
C PHE A 120 -23.72 28.00 14.83
N ARG A 121 -24.87 27.77 14.17
CA ARG A 121 -24.95 27.71 12.70
C ARG A 121 -24.36 28.96 12.03
N THR A 122 -24.60 30.13 12.59
CA THR A 122 -24.09 31.42 12.08
C THR A 122 -22.57 31.50 12.08
N ASP A 123 -21.91 30.92 13.08
CA ASP A 123 -20.44 30.94 13.20
C ASP A 123 -19.77 29.99 12.19
N PHE A 124 -20.48 28.93 11.80
CA PHE A 124 -20.01 27.94 10.82
C PHE A 124 -20.25 28.32 9.34
N ILE A 125 -20.95 29.42 9.05
CA ILE A 125 -21.24 29.85 7.66
C ILE A 125 -19.95 30.11 6.87
N VAL A 126 -18.98 30.78 7.47
CA VAL A 126 -17.70 31.10 6.81
C VAL A 126 -16.93 29.82 6.44
N LEU A 127 -17.00 28.79 7.29
CA LEU A 127 -16.38 27.49 7.02
C LEU A 127 -17.10 26.75 5.89
N GLU A 128 -18.42 26.85 5.83
CA GLU A 128 -19.23 26.29 4.75
C GLU A 128 -18.91 26.97 3.39
N GLU A 129 -18.73 28.29 3.37
CA GLU A 129 -18.31 29.03 2.17
C GLU A 129 -16.91 28.61 1.67
N LEU A 130 -15.95 28.46 2.58
CA LEU A 130 -14.61 27.97 2.24
C LEU A 130 -14.65 26.55 1.68
N GLU A 131 -15.48 25.69 2.26
CA GLU A 131 -15.69 24.33 1.76
C GLU A 131 -16.26 24.31 0.34
N HIS A 132 -17.29 25.11 0.07
CA HIS A 132 -17.86 25.21 -1.27
C HIS A 132 -16.80 25.65 -2.29
N LYS A 133 -15.96 26.63 -1.94
CA LYS A 133 -14.83 27.06 -2.78
C LYS A 133 -13.85 25.91 -3.06
N LEU A 134 -13.51 25.09 -2.05
CA LEU A 134 -12.64 23.93 -2.22
C LEU A 134 -13.28 22.84 -3.10
N ILE A 135 -14.58 22.56 -2.93
CA ILE A 135 -15.32 21.62 -3.76
C ILE A 135 -15.30 22.07 -5.23
N ASP A 136 -15.59 23.34 -5.47
CA ASP A 136 -15.61 23.88 -6.82
C ASP A 136 -14.21 23.92 -7.44
N SER A 137 -13.18 24.26 -6.66
CA SER A 137 -11.77 24.12 -7.08
C SER A 137 -11.47 22.69 -7.56
N ARG A 138 -11.78 21.65 -6.77
CA ARG A 138 -11.60 20.24 -7.16
C ARG A 138 -12.37 19.87 -8.43
N LYS A 139 -13.60 20.36 -8.60
CA LYS A 139 -14.38 20.13 -9.83
C LYS A 139 -13.71 20.75 -11.05
N THR A 140 -13.23 21.99 -10.93
CA THR A 140 -12.54 22.68 -12.04
C THR A 140 -11.23 21.98 -12.40
N GLU A 141 -10.46 21.51 -11.43
CA GLU A 141 -9.24 20.75 -11.65
C GLU A 141 -9.52 19.43 -12.38
N ARG A 142 -10.54 18.69 -11.94
CA ARG A 142 -10.98 17.46 -12.62
C ARG A 142 -11.35 17.73 -14.09
N ALA A 143 -12.08 18.82 -14.35
CA ALA A 143 -12.45 19.20 -15.71
C ALA A 143 -11.21 19.54 -16.57
N LYS A 144 -10.24 20.28 -16.01
CA LYS A 144 -8.96 20.57 -16.68
C LYS A 144 -8.19 19.30 -17.01
N ILE A 145 -8.02 18.39 -16.05
CA ILE A 145 -7.32 17.11 -16.27
C ILE A 145 -8.02 16.31 -17.38
N GLN A 146 -9.36 16.22 -17.33
CA GLN A 146 -10.13 15.54 -18.35
C GLN A 146 -9.91 16.17 -19.73
N GLN A 147 -9.91 17.50 -19.83
CA GLN A 147 -9.64 18.22 -21.08
C GLN A 147 -8.24 17.93 -21.63
N HIS A 148 -7.19 17.94 -20.79
CA HIS A 148 -5.83 17.62 -21.21
C HIS A 148 -5.71 16.17 -21.70
N LEU A 149 -6.31 15.22 -20.98
CA LEU A 149 -6.33 13.81 -21.38
C LEU A 149 -7.06 13.59 -22.70
N THR A 150 -8.19 14.28 -22.92
CA THR A 150 -8.90 14.24 -24.21
C THR A 150 -8.06 14.82 -25.35
N LYS A 151 -7.33 15.92 -25.13
CA LYS A 151 -6.42 16.48 -26.14
C LYS A 151 -5.33 15.47 -26.53
N ILE A 152 -4.65 14.88 -25.56
CA ILE A 152 -3.62 13.85 -25.79
C ILE A 152 -4.22 12.65 -26.54
N HIS A 153 -5.39 12.18 -26.11
CA HIS A 153 -6.08 11.07 -26.77
C HIS A 153 -6.39 11.39 -28.25
N ASN A 154 -6.84 12.61 -28.54
CA ASN A 154 -7.13 13.04 -29.90
C ASN A 154 -5.85 13.12 -30.77
N HIS A 155 -4.73 13.62 -30.22
CA HIS A 155 -3.45 13.61 -30.94
C HIS A 155 -2.99 12.19 -31.25
N ILE A 156 -3.10 11.26 -30.28
CA ILE A 156 -2.76 9.84 -30.48
C ILE A 156 -3.67 9.21 -31.54
N LYS A 157 -4.98 9.48 -31.50
CA LYS A 157 -5.94 8.95 -32.48
C LYS A 157 -5.64 9.46 -33.89
N ARG A 158 -5.25 10.74 -34.02
CA ARG A 158 -4.82 11.34 -35.29
C ARG A 158 -3.55 10.67 -35.81
N LEU A 159 -2.55 10.47 -34.95
CA LEU A 159 -1.32 9.75 -35.30
C LEU A 159 -1.60 8.30 -35.73
N GLN A 160 -2.45 7.59 -34.99
CA GLN A 160 -2.89 6.23 -35.34
C GLN A 160 -3.59 6.16 -36.69
N GLN A 161 -4.42 7.15 -37.02
CA GLN A 161 -5.09 7.20 -38.32
C GLN A 161 -4.09 7.42 -39.46
N GLN A 162 -3.12 8.32 -39.28
CA GLN A 162 -2.08 8.55 -40.28
C GLN A 162 -1.18 7.31 -40.45
N LEU A 163 -0.93 6.56 -39.38
CA LEU A 163 -0.15 5.32 -39.43
C LEU A 163 -0.87 4.14 -40.14
N LYS A 164 -2.17 4.25 -40.46
CA LYS A 164 -2.89 3.23 -41.25
C LYS A 164 -2.64 3.36 -42.75
N ASP A 165 -2.38 4.58 -43.24
CA ASP A 165 -2.22 4.90 -44.66
C ASP A 165 -0.79 5.34 -44.96
N VAL A 166 0.19 4.47 -44.68
CA VAL A 166 1.62 4.80 -44.81
C VAL A 166 2.04 4.88 -46.27
N LYS A 167 2.31 6.09 -46.75
CA LYS A 167 3.06 6.33 -48.00
C LYS A 167 4.50 6.69 -47.62
N SER A 168 5.49 6.00 -48.18
CA SER A 168 6.93 6.21 -47.86
C SER A 168 7.51 7.51 -48.43
N THR A 169 6.71 8.55 -48.61
CA THR A 169 7.15 9.87 -49.09
C THR A 169 7.91 10.58 -47.97
N PRO A 170 9.08 11.20 -48.23
CA PRO A 170 9.85 11.91 -47.21
C PRO A 170 9.05 12.97 -46.44
N GLU A 171 8.16 13.71 -47.13
CA GLU A 171 7.26 14.70 -46.55
C GLU A 171 6.26 14.09 -45.55
N PHE A 172 5.81 12.86 -45.81
CA PHE A 172 4.90 12.15 -44.92
C PHE A 172 5.61 11.64 -43.66
N VAL A 173 6.87 11.21 -43.80
CA VAL A 173 7.71 10.82 -42.66
C VAL A 173 7.98 12.02 -41.75
N GLU A 174 8.25 13.19 -42.31
CA GLU A 174 8.43 14.41 -41.51
C GLU A 174 7.13 14.80 -40.77
N LYS A 175 5.98 14.74 -41.45
CA LYS A 175 4.67 14.97 -40.82
C LYS A 175 4.36 13.99 -39.68
N LEU A 176 4.74 12.72 -39.83
CA LEU A 176 4.60 11.72 -38.75
C LEU A 176 5.49 12.07 -37.55
N ARG A 177 6.72 12.52 -37.81
CA ARG A 177 7.66 12.96 -36.79
C ARG A 177 7.11 14.18 -36.03
N GLU A 178 6.63 15.20 -36.73
CA GLU A 178 6.00 16.37 -36.12
C GLU A 178 4.82 15.96 -35.21
N MET A 179 3.93 15.07 -35.67
CA MET A 179 2.82 14.58 -34.85
C MET A 179 3.28 13.75 -33.64
N MET A 180 4.38 13.00 -33.75
CA MET A 180 4.97 12.28 -32.62
C MET A 180 5.54 13.26 -31.59
N GLU A 181 6.27 14.27 -32.04
CA GLU A 181 6.81 15.34 -31.20
C GLU A 181 5.69 16.13 -30.52
N GLU A 182 4.58 16.44 -31.22
CA GLU A 182 3.39 17.07 -30.61
C GLU A 182 2.74 16.21 -29.51
N VAL A 183 2.63 14.89 -29.72
CA VAL A 183 2.11 13.96 -28.71
C VAL A 183 3.05 13.90 -27.50
N GLU A 184 4.35 13.78 -27.74
CA GLU A 184 5.37 13.71 -26.69
C GLU A 184 5.40 15.01 -25.87
N ASN A 185 5.40 16.17 -26.53
CA ASN A 185 5.35 17.48 -25.88
C ASN A 185 4.07 17.64 -25.07
N ALA A 186 2.90 17.24 -25.59
CA ALA A 186 1.63 17.29 -24.85
C ALA A 186 1.63 16.38 -23.61
N ILE A 187 2.28 15.21 -23.69
CA ILE A 187 2.42 14.30 -22.54
C ILE A 187 3.39 14.87 -21.50
N ASN A 188 4.52 15.41 -21.94
CA ASN A 188 5.55 15.93 -21.04
C ASN A 188 5.08 17.19 -20.32
N THR A 189 4.44 18.13 -21.04
CA THR A 189 3.82 19.31 -20.43
C THR A 189 2.75 18.94 -19.41
N PHE A 190 1.84 18.02 -19.75
CA PHE A 190 0.84 17.54 -18.80
C PHE A 190 1.47 16.91 -17.54
N LYS A 191 2.49 16.06 -17.70
CA LYS A 191 3.19 15.46 -16.55
C LYS A 191 3.88 16.49 -15.68
N GLU A 192 4.52 17.48 -16.29
CA GLU A 192 5.21 18.56 -15.59
C GLU A 192 4.23 19.41 -14.80
N GLU A 193 3.13 19.84 -15.42
CA GLU A 193 2.05 20.60 -14.78
C GLU A 193 1.46 19.83 -13.59
N GLN A 194 1.17 18.54 -13.75
CA GLN A 194 0.65 17.71 -12.66
C GLN A 194 1.68 17.50 -11.54
N ARG A 195 2.98 17.42 -11.86
CA ARG A 195 4.03 17.32 -10.84
C ARG A 195 4.10 18.59 -10.01
N LEU A 196 4.08 19.76 -10.65
CA LEU A 196 4.11 21.05 -9.95
C LEU A 196 2.90 21.22 -9.02
N ILE A 197 1.69 20.91 -9.50
CA ILE A 197 0.47 20.96 -8.67
C ILE A 197 0.59 20.01 -7.48
N TYR A 198 1.09 18.79 -7.69
CA TYR A 198 1.27 17.82 -6.61
C TYR A 198 2.30 18.27 -5.57
N GLU A 199 3.43 18.85 -6.00
CA GLU A 199 4.44 19.40 -5.10
C GLU A 199 3.88 20.55 -4.25
N ASP A 200 3.06 21.42 -4.84
CA ASP A 200 2.43 22.52 -4.11
C ASP A 200 1.38 22.00 -3.10
N LEU A 201 0.55 21.02 -3.48
CA LEU A 201 -0.39 20.38 -2.56
C LEU A 201 0.31 19.70 -1.38
N ILE A 202 1.47 19.06 -1.59
CA ILE A 202 2.27 18.49 -0.49
C ILE A 202 2.75 19.59 0.47
N LYS A 203 3.19 20.73 -0.06
CA LYS A 203 3.64 21.86 0.79
C LYS A 203 2.47 22.38 1.63
N GLU A 204 1.30 22.56 1.02
CA GLU A 204 0.08 22.99 1.71
C GLU A 204 -0.37 21.98 2.78
N GLU A 205 -0.34 20.67 2.48
CA GLU A 205 -0.65 19.61 3.45
C GLU A 205 0.28 19.69 4.67
N LYS A 206 1.58 19.85 4.43
CA LYS A 206 2.58 19.97 5.50
C LYS A 206 2.35 21.23 6.35
N ILE A 207 2.07 22.37 5.72
CA ILE A 207 1.78 23.62 6.43
C ILE A 207 0.54 23.46 7.30
N THR A 208 -0.56 22.98 6.70
CA THR A 208 -1.85 22.80 7.41
C THR A 208 -1.72 21.80 8.56
N THR A 209 -0.96 20.72 8.37
CA THR A 209 -0.70 19.75 9.44
C THR A 209 0.08 20.37 10.59
N ASN A 210 1.08 21.22 10.29
CA ASN A 210 1.80 21.93 11.34
C ASN A 210 0.90 22.91 12.09
N GLU A 211 -0.01 23.60 11.40
CA GLU A 211 -1.01 24.48 12.01
C GLU A 211 -1.98 23.71 12.90
N LEU A 212 -2.49 22.57 12.43
CA LEU A 212 -3.35 21.68 13.22
C LEU A 212 -2.62 21.19 14.48
N ASN A 213 -1.37 20.72 14.35
CA ASN A 213 -0.56 20.30 15.51
C ASN A 213 -0.28 21.46 16.49
N ALA A 214 -0.20 22.70 16.00
CA ALA A 214 -0.05 23.88 16.86
C ALA A 214 -1.36 24.20 17.60
N LEU A 215 -2.51 24.07 16.93
CA LEU A 215 -3.83 24.25 17.53
C LEU A 215 -4.15 23.14 18.54
N GLU A 216 -3.82 21.89 18.22
CA GLU A 216 -3.98 20.73 19.12
C GLU A 216 -3.21 20.96 20.42
N ARG A 217 -1.92 21.33 20.34
CA ARG A 217 -1.11 21.68 21.52
C ARG A 217 -1.68 22.86 22.31
N LYS A 218 -2.28 23.85 21.63
CA LYS A 218 -2.97 24.96 22.31
C LYS A 218 -4.22 24.47 23.07
N ILE A 219 -4.99 23.58 22.48
CA ILE A 219 -6.19 23.00 23.11
C ILE A 219 -5.79 22.14 24.31
N GLU A 220 -4.73 21.34 24.19
CA GLU A 220 -4.21 20.52 25.29
C GLU A 220 -3.70 21.36 26.48
N THR A 221 -3.15 22.54 26.21
CA THR A 221 -2.64 23.46 27.26
C THR A 221 -3.71 24.37 27.84
N TRP A 222 -4.87 24.48 27.17
CA TRP A 222 -5.99 25.32 27.60
C TRP A 222 -6.48 25.08 29.03
N PRO A 223 -6.59 23.83 29.53
CA PRO A 223 -6.97 23.53 30.91
C PRO A 223 -5.99 24.09 31.95
N LEU A 224 -4.69 24.14 31.63
CA LEU A 224 -3.67 24.66 32.54
C LEU A 224 -3.71 26.19 32.61
N THR A 225 -3.92 26.86 31.48
CA THR A 225 -4.05 28.33 31.41
C THR A 225 -5.30 28.88 32.09
N ASN A 226 -6.41 28.13 32.13
CA ASN A 226 -7.66 28.60 32.74
C ASN A 226 -7.68 28.55 34.28
N SER A 227 -6.73 27.86 34.92
CA SER A 227 -6.62 27.83 36.38
C SER A 227 -6.24 29.19 37.01
N GLY A 228 -5.58 30.07 36.23
CA GLY A 228 -5.28 31.45 36.63
C GLY A 228 -6.42 32.43 36.39
N THR A 229 -7.19 32.22 35.31
CA THR A 229 -8.25 33.14 34.86
C THR A 229 -9.59 32.90 35.55
N GLU A 230 -9.88 31.68 36.03
CA GLU A 230 -11.08 31.41 36.84
C GLU A 230 -11.13 32.22 38.14
N ARG A 231 -9.98 32.56 38.74
CA ARG A 231 -9.92 33.46 39.90
C ARG A 231 -10.31 34.90 39.55
N LEU A 232 -10.00 35.36 38.34
CA LEU A 232 -10.29 36.73 37.90
C LEU A 232 -11.73 36.89 37.38
N PHE A 233 -12.31 35.88 36.72
CA PHE A 233 -13.71 35.94 36.26
C PHE A 233 -14.73 35.83 37.40
N LYS A 234 -14.37 35.20 38.51
CA LYS A 234 -15.24 35.10 39.69
C LYS A 234 -15.29 36.39 40.51
N GLU A 235 -14.28 37.24 40.38
CA GLU A 235 -14.18 38.52 41.09
C GLU A 235 -14.84 39.67 40.29
N LEU A 236 -14.79 39.62 38.95
CA LEU A 236 -15.39 40.64 38.07
C LEU A 236 -16.89 40.46 37.80
N SER A 237 -17.46 39.29 38.12
CA SER A 237 -18.90 38.99 37.99
C SER A 237 -19.76 39.67 39.09
N SER A 238 -19.14 40.31 40.08
CA SER A 238 -19.84 40.90 41.22
C SER A 238 -20.40 42.32 41.01
N LYS A 239 -20.15 42.99 39.87
CA LYS A 239 -20.61 44.36 39.63
C LYS A 239 -20.99 44.69 38.19
N VAL A 240 -22.06 44.09 37.67
CA VAL A 240 -22.87 44.71 36.58
C VAL A 240 -24.34 44.34 36.78
N PRO A 241 -25.23 45.32 37.07
CA PRO A 241 -26.67 45.11 36.97
C PRO A 241 -27.05 44.96 35.50
N LEU A 242 -27.22 43.71 35.04
CA LEU A 242 -27.97 43.42 33.82
C LEU A 242 -29.45 43.44 34.18
N GLU A 243 -30.12 44.52 33.78
CA GLU A 243 -31.58 44.57 33.74
C GLU A 243 -32.11 43.47 32.82
N MET A 244 -32.55 42.38 33.45
CA MET A 244 -33.39 41.37 32.82
C MET A 244 -34.82 41.94 32.71
N PRO A 245 -35.50 41.81 31.55
CA PRO A 245 -36.84 42.33 31.39
C PRO A 245 -37.82 41.63 32.35
N ASN A 246 -38.35 42.40 33.29
CA ASN A 246 -39.36 42.03 34.27
C ASN A 246 -40.60 41.40 33.62
N ASN A 247 -40.69 40.07 33.65
CA ASN A 247 -41.92 39.31 33.38
C ASN A 247 -42.11 38.15 34.36
N LEU A 248 -41.44 38.18 35.51
CA LEU A 248 -41.72 37.26 36.59
C LEU A 248 -42.65 37.94 37.60
N PRO A 249 -43.69 37.24 38.09
CA PRO A 249 -44.52 37.75 39.17
C PRO A 249 -43.66 38.11 40.39
N GLU A 250 -44.03 39.20 41.06
CA GLU A 250 -43.31 39.78 42.21
C GLU A 250 -43.02 38.75 43.30
N GLU A 251 -43.94 37.78 43.51
CA GLU A 251 -43.78 36.73 44.50
C GLU A 251 -42.68 35.71 44.15
N VAL A 252 -42.35 35.57 42.87
CA VAL A 252 -41.23 34.71 42.42
C VAL A 252 -39.90 35.40 42.69
N VAL A 253 -39.85 36.72 42.51
CA VAL A 253 -38.68 37.56 42.81
C VAL A 253 -38.44 37.63 44.32
N ASP A 254 -39.48 37.73 45.13
CA ASP A 254 -39.39 37.73 46.59
C ASP A 254 -38.87 36.39 47.15
N PHE A 255 -39.31 35.26 46.58
CA PHE A 255 -38.77 33.95 46.94
C PHE A 255 -37.28 33.81 46.58
N GLU A 256 -36.86 34.33 45.42
CA GLU A 256 -35.47 34.29 44.99
C GLU A 256 -34.57 35.19 45.84
N LYS A 257 -35.00 36.42 46.15
CA LYS A 257 -34.32 37.31 47.10
C LYS A 257 -34.20 36.69 48.48
N PHE A 258 -35.25 36.02 48.98
CA PHE A 258 -35.22 35.31 50.26
C PHE A 258 -34.18 34.19 50.27
N LEU A 259 -34.09 33.39 49.20
CA LEU A 259 -33.07 32.34 49.09
C LEU A 259 -31.65 32.90 49.06
N GLN A 260 -31.43 34.00 48.33
CA GLN A 260 -30.12 34.65 48.27
C GLN A 260 -29.69 35.21 49.64
N GLN A 261 -30.62 35.77 50.41
CA GLN A 261 -30.33 36.35 51.73
C GLN A 261 -30.17 35.31 52.85
N THR A 262 -30.81 34.13 52.73
CA THR A 262 -30.87 33.15 53.83
C THR A 262 -29.98 31.91 53.62
N GLY A 263 -28.99 31.98 52.74
CA GLY A 263 -28.05 30.87 52.54
C GLY A 263 -28.62 29.72 51.70
N GLY A 264 -29.49 30.03 50.75
CA GLY A 264 -30.02 29.08 49.77
C GLY A 264 -31.16 28.20 50.28
N ARG A 265 -31.41 27.07 49.59
CA ARG A 265 -32.55 26.18 49.86
C ARG A 265 -32.51 25.47 51.22
N LYS A 266 -31.39 25.55 51.93
CA LYS A 266 -31.16 24.86 53.22
C LYS A 266 -30.93 25.83 54.37
N GLY A 267 -31.15 27.12 54.19
CA GLY A 267 -31.06 28.08 55.28
C GLY A 267 -29.63 28.26 55.84
N GLY A 268 -28.61 27.92 55.06
CA GLY A 268 -27.21 27.85 55.53
C GLY A 268 -26.86 26.62 56.36
N TRP A 269 -27.79 25.67 56.54
CA TRP A 269 -27.50 24.38 57.17
C TRP A 269 -26.86 23.42 56.17
N ASP A 270 -26.01 22.53 56.69
CA ASP A 270 -25.46 21.45 55.88
C ASP A 270 -26.55 20.42 55.51
N ASP A 271 -26.21 19.57 54.54
CA ASP A 271 -27.13 18.60 53.97
C ASP A 271 -27.63 17.57 54.99
N TYR A 272 -26.77 17.18 55.93
CA TYR A 272 -27.03 16.15 56.92
C TYR A 272 -27.93 16.67 58.06
N ASP A 273 -27.58 17.85 58.61
CA ASP A 273 -28.30 18.51 59.68
C ASP A 273 -29.72 18.89 59.21
N HIS A 274 -29.84 19.47 58.00
CA HIS A 274 -31.13 19.85 57.45
C HIS A 274 -32.02 18.62 57.21
N GLN A 275 -31.48 17.52 56.70
CA GLN A 275 -32.25 16.30 56.46
C GLN A 275 -32.69 15.63 57.77
N SER A 276 -31.83 15.63 58.79
CA SER A 276 -32.15 15.11 60.12
C SER A 276 -33.25 15.94 60.80
N PHE A 277 -33.16 17.27 60.72
CA PHE A 277 -34.21 18.19 61.16
C PHE A 277 -35.55 17.91 60.49
N LEU A 278 -35.60 17.78 59.16
CA LEU A 278 -36.83 17.49 58.43
C LEU A 278 -37.45 16.14 58.80
N LYS A 279 -36.62 15.10 59.01
CA LYS A 279 -37.10 13.78 59.43
C LYS A 279 -37.82 13.84 60.78
N VAL A 280 -37.22 14.50 61.78
CA VAL A 280 -37.81 14.62 63.12
C VAL A 280 -39.04 15.54 63.10
N ARG A 281 -38.98 16.67 62.38
CA ARG A 281 -40.11 17.58 62.23
C ARG A 281 -41.33 16.91 61.58
N ASN A 282 -41.12 16.11 60.54
CA ASN A 282 -42.20 15.38 59.86
C ASN A 282 -42.83 14.31 60.76
N LYS A 283 -42.05 13.63 61.60
CA LYS A 283 -42.58 12.69 62.61
C LYS A 283 -43.52 13.38 63.61
N HIS A 284 -43.16 14.59 64.05
CA HIS A 284 -43.91 15.35 65.04
C HIS A 284 -44.97 16.30 64.45
N LYS A 285 -45.14 16.32 63.13
CA LYS A 285 -46.07 17.23 62.41
C LYS A 285 -45.91 18.70 62.84
N GLY A 286 -44.69 19.13 63.15
CA GLY A 286 -44.39 20.51 63.58
C GLY A 286 -44.78 20.87 65.03
N LYS A 287 -45.11 19.90 65.90
CA LYS A 287 -45.39 20.16 67.32
C LYS A 287 -44.10 20.47 68.11
N PRO A 288 -44.08 21.43 69.05
CA PRO A 288 -42.87 21.88 69.77
C PRO A 288 -42.03 20.77 70.42
N SER A 289 -42.64 19.61 70.71
CA SER A 289 -41.99 18.40 71.21
C SER A 289 -40.84 17.89 70.33
N TYR A 290 -40.77 18.29 69.04
CA TYR A 290 -39.71 17.88 68.12
C TYR A 290 -38.34 18.48 68.47
N ILE A 291 -38.30 19.65 69.13
CA ILE A 291 -37.05 20.38 69.41
C ILE A 291 -36.11 19.51 70.27
N LYS A 292 -36.66 18.85 71.29
CA LYS A 292 -35.91 17.94 72.17
C LYS A 292 -35.35 16.73 71.43
N GLU A 293 -36.08 16.19 70.45
CA GLU A 293 -35.61 15.05 69.64
C GLU A 293 -34.59 15.48 68.58
N VAL A 294 -34.72 16.69 68.02
CA VAL A 294 -33.73 17.24 67.07
C VAL A 294 -32.38 17.47 67.75
N LEU A 295 -32.36 17.97 68.98
CA LEU A 295 -31.11 18.19 69.73
C LEU A 295 -30.36 16.87 70.02
N VAL A 296 -31.08 15.75 70.17
CA VAL A 296 -30.47 14.42 70.32
C VAL A 296 -29.86 13.95 69.00
N CYS A 297 -30.49 14.25 67.86
CA CYS A 297 -29.97 13.90 66.54
C CYS A 297 -28.84 14.83 66.05
N LEU A 298 -28.73 16.05 66.59
CA LEU A 298 -27.77 17.08 66.18
C LEU A 298 -26.94 17.57 67.38
N PRO A 299 -25.94 16.78 67.84
CA PRO A 299 -25.17 17.06 69.07
C PRO A 299 -24.19 18.26 69.00
N GLY A 300 -24.44 19.24 68.13
CA GLY A 300 -23.64 20.47 68.01
C GLY A 300 -24.47 21.74 67.78
N ARG A 301 -25.80 21.66 67.84
CA ARG A 301 -26.72 22.78 67.59
C ARG A 301 -27.45 23.17 68.87
N THR A 302 -27.67 24.46 69.06
CA THR A 302 -28.43 24.96 70.22
C THR A 302 -29.93 24.91 69.95
N GLU A 303 -30.73 24.92 71.02
CA GLU A 303 -32.20 25.01 70.91
C GLU A 303 -32.62 26.25 70.11
N ASP A 304 -31.94 27.38 70.33
CA ASP A 304 -32.20 28.64 69.65
C ASP A 304 -31.92 28.57 68.14
N GLU A 305 -30.86 27.88 67.72
CA GLU A 305 -30.54 27.64 66.31
C GLU A 305 -31.60 26.78 65.62
N VAL A 306 -32.09 25.74 66.29
CA VAL A 306 -33.17 24.87 65.78
C VAL A 306 -34.47 25.66 65.65
N GLN A 307 -34.80 26.51 66.62
CA GLN A 307 -35.99 27.37 66.57
C GLN A 307 -35.89 28.44 65.48
N LEU A 308 -34.70 29.03 65.28
CA LEU A 308 -34.46 29.98 64.20
C LEU A 308 -34.63 29.31 62.84
N HIS A 309 -34.14 28.08 62.70
CA HIS A 309 -34.29 27.30 61.47
C HIS A 309 -35.74 26.88 61.21
N GLU A 310 -36.53 26.57 62.25
CA GLU A 310 -37.97 26.34 62.08
C GLU A 310 -38.69 27.60 61.60
N LYS A 311 -38.39 28.76 62.19
CA LYS A 311 -38.97 30.03 61.74
C LYS A 311 -38.60 30.32 60.28
N TRP A 312 -37.35 30.06 59.90
CA TRP A 312 -36.91 30.14 58.51
C TRP A 312 -37.66 29.16 57.61
N TYR A 313 -37.78 27.89 58.01
CA TYR A 313 -38.41 26.84 57.20
C TYR A 313 -39.91 27.09 57.01
N GLN A 314 -40.61 27.58 58.03
CA GLN A 314 -42.00 28.04 57.91
C GLN A 314 -42.14 29.18 56.91
N LYS A 315 -41.25 30.16 56.98
CA LYS A 315 -41.22 31.28 56.02
C LYS A 315 -40.90 30.79 54.60
N PHE A 316 -39.95 29.88 54.45
CA PHE A 316 -39.60 29.22 53.18
C PHE A 316 -40.82 28.52 52.55
N LEU A 317 -41.55 27.70 53.31
CA LEU A 317 -42.76 27.02 52.84
C LEU A 317 -43.84 28.02 52.38
N SER A 318 -44.07 29.07 53.17
CA SER A 318 -45.09 30.09 52.82
C SER A 318 -44.75 30.85 51.54
N LEU A 319 -43.47 31.06 51.25
CA LEU A 319 -43.02 31.74 50.03
C LEU A 319 -43.02 30.77 48.84
N GLU A 320 -42.70 29.50 49.06
CA GLU A 320 -42.80 28.46 48.03
C GLU A 320 -44.26 28.25 47.58
N GLU A 321 -45.20 28.28 48.52
CA GLU A 321 -46.64 28.19 48.22
C GLU A 321 -47.13 29.40 47.44
N ARG A 322 -46.80 30.63 47.87
CA ARG A 322 -47.11 31.86 47.11
C ARG A 322 -46.51 31.86 45.71
N LYS A 323 -45.28 31.36 45.55
CA LYS A 323 -44.67 31.16 44.23
C LYS A 323 -45.50 30.20 43.36
N LYS A 324 -45.92 29.05 43.91
CA LYS A 324 -46.74 28.06 43.19
C LYS A 324 -48.10 28.65 42.79
N GLU A 325 -48.75 29.37 43.71
CA GLU A 325 -50.02 30.05 43.45
C GLU A 325 -49.89 31.13 42.39
N SER A 326 -48.85 31.96 42.45
CA SER A 326 -48.62 33.03 41.47
C SER A 326 -48.36 32.46 40.07
N ILE A 327 -47.60 31.36 39.96
CA ILE A 327 -47.39 30.64 38.69
C ILE A 327 -48.72 30.04 38.18
N GLN A 328 -49.55 29.47 39.05
CA GLN A 328 -50.87 28.94 38.65
C GLN A 328 -51.83 30.05 38.21
N LYS A 329 -51.87 31.18 38.93
CA LYS A 329 -52.66 32.37 38.56
C LYS A 329 -52.19 32.93 37.22
N TRP A 330 -50.88 33.01 36.98
CA TRP A 330 -50.33 33.39 35.69
C TRP A 330 -50.73 32.43 34.57
N LYS A 331 -50.62 31.11 34.79
CA LYS A 331 -50.99 30.07 33.81
C LYS A 331 -52.48 30.11 33.47
N THR A 332 -53.35 30.28 34.45
CA THR A 332 -54.80 30.39 34.27
C THR A 332 -55.19 31.70 33.59
N LYS A 333 -54.55 32.82 33.95
CA LYS A 333 -54.73 34.11 33.26
C LYS A 333 -54.30 34.02 31.79
N LYS A 334 -53.15 33.41 31.49
CA LYS A 334 -52.68 33.22 30.10
C LYS A 334 -53.60 32.33 29.28
N GLN A 335 -54.17 31.28 29.90
CA GLN A 335 -55.20 30.46 29.26
C GLN A 335 -56.50 31.21 29.03
N ARG A 336 -56.90 32.09 29.97
CA ARG A 336 -58.09 32.94 29.81
C ARG A 336 -57.91 33.95 28.69
N GLU A 337 -56.78 34.65 28.63
CA GLU A 337 -56.41 35.54 27.51
C GLU A 337 -56.43 34.78 26.17
N LYS A 338 -55.92 33.54 26.13
CA LYS A 338 -55.97 32.71 24.92
C LYS A 338 -57.41 32.33 24.51
N LYS A 339 -58.29 32.07 25.48
CA LYS A 339 -59.72 31.80 25.25
C LYS A 339 -60.50 33.07 24.88
N GLU A 340 -60.14 34.22 25.43
CA GLU A 340 -60.74 35.52 25.10
C GLU A 340 -60.33 35.97 23.70
N MET A 341 -59.07 35.78 23.31
CA MET A 341 -58.62 35.97 21.92
C MET A 341 -59.32 35.02 20.94
N PHE A 342 -59.56 33.78 21.35
CA PHE A 342 -60.35 32.82 20.58
C PHE A 342 -61.83 33.24 20.48
N ASN A 343 -62.43 33.71 21.56
CA ASN A 343 -63.80 34.20 21.60
C ASN A 343 -63.98 35.56 20.89
N LEU A 344 -62.97 36.43 20.85
CA LEU A 344 -63.02 37.69 20.11
C LEU A 344 -63.00 37.43 18.60
N ASN A 345 -62.21 36.45 18.16
CA ASN A 345 -62.23 35.93 16.79
C ASN A 345 -63.55 35.20 16.44
N GLN A 346 -64.25 34.66 17.44
CA GLN A 346 -65.57 34.01 17.26
C GLN A 346 -66.73 35.04 17.27
N LYS A 347 -66.63 36.08 18.10
CA LYS A 347 -67.61 37.17 18.17
C LYS A 347 -67.59 38.12 16.96
N SER A 348 -66.54 38.08 16.13
CA SER A 348 -66.56 38.71 14.80
C SER A 348 -67.34 37.90 13.76
N GLU A 349 -67.68 36.63 14.03
CA GLU A 349 -68.51 35.78 13.17
C GLU A 349 -69.95 35.59 13.71
N ASP A 350 -70.21 35.86 14.99
CA ASP A 350 -71.52 35.64 15.66
C ASP A 350 -72.45 36.89 15.66
N ALA A 351 -72.49 37.66 14.58
CA ALA A 351 -73.48 38.75 14.39
C ALA A 351 -74.57 38.43 13.36
N VAL A 352 -74.75 37.16 12.97
CA VAL A 352 -75.88 36.74 12.16
C VAL A 352 -76.40 35.41 12.69
N MET A 353 -77.50 35.46 13.44
CA MET A 353 -78.36 34.29 13.59
C MET A 353 -79.84 34.71 13.63
N ILE A 354 -80.52 34.47 12.51
CA ILE A 354 -81.98 34.29 12.44
C ILE A 354 -82.22 33.12 11.46
N ASN A 355 -82.58 31.94 11.99
CA ASN A 355 -83.61 30.99 11.50
C ASN A 355 -83.29 29.52 11.87
N ASP A 356 -84.09 28.99 12.79
CA ASP A 356 -83.90 27.74 13.55
C ASP A 356 -84.51 26.47 12.92
N LEU A 357 -84.55 26.34 11.59
CA LEU A 357 -84.98 25.08 10.95
C LEU A 357 -84.01 24.54 9.87
N GLN A 358 -82.96 25.30 9.53
CA GLN A 358 -81.87 24.84 8.65
C GLN A 358 -80.65 24.33 9.45
N GLN A 359 -80.63 24.51 10.77
CA GLN A 359 -79.48 24.14 11.61
C GLN A 359 -79.28 22.63 11.72
N GLU A 360 -80.31 21.79 11.70
CA GLU A 360 -80.15 20.33 11.88
C GLU A 360 -79.40 19.66 10.72
N ASP A 361 -79.70 20.04 9.47
CA ASP A 361 -79.00 19.52 8.29
C ASP A 361 -77.58 20.05 8.16
N VAL A 362 -77.35 21.31 8.56
CA VAL A 362 -76.01 21.91 8.64
C VAL A 362 -75.19 21.26 9.78
N GLN A 363 -75.82 20.89 10.89
CA GLN A 363 -75.19 20.17 11.99
C GLN A 363 -74.81 18.74 11.57
N LYS A 364 -75.71 18.04 10.87
CA LYS A 364 -75.43 16.71 10.29
C LYS A 364 -74.32 16.77 9.24
N GLN A 365 -74.33 17.75 8.34
CA GLN A 365 -73.23 17.94 7.38
C GLN A 365 -71.90 18.26 8.07
N LYS A 366 -71.89 19.09 9.12
CA LYS A 366 -70.69 19.35 9.93
C LYS A 366 -70.19 18.09 10.64
N GLU A 367 -71.09 17.26 11.16
CA GLU A 367 -70.75 16.02 11.84
C GLU A 367 -70.22 14.95 10.87
N GLU A 368 -70.80 14.89 9.67
CA GLU A 368 -70.34 14.03 8.58
C GLU A 368 -68.98 14.49 8.04
N GLN A 369 -68.74 15.80 7.95
CA GLN A 369 -67.41 16.37 7.67
C GLN A 369 -66.40 16.01 8.76
N ARG A 370 -66.78 16.05 10.05
CA ARG A 370 -65.90 15.62 11.14
C ARG A 370 -65.57 14.13 11.07
N LYS A 371 -66.52 13.28 10.69
CA LYS A 371 -66.29 11.84 10.46
C LYS A 371 -65.34 11.63 9.27
N LYS A 372 -65.55 12.31 8.15
CA LYS A 372 -64.65 12.28 6.98
C LYS A 372 -63.24 12.77 7.33
N GLN A 373 -63.11 13.83 8.11
CA GLN A 373 -61.82 14.34 8.59
C GLN A 373 -61.12 13.35 9.52
N LYS A 374 -61.85 12.69 10.44
CA LYS A 374 -61.27 11.63 11.30
C LYS A 374 -60.76 10.45 10.49
N LEU A 375 -61.54 9.96 9.53
CA LEU A 375 -61.14 8.88 8.63
C LEU A 375 -59.93 9.28 7.77
N ALA A 376 -59.87 10.52 7.29
CA ALA A 376 -58.72 11.03 6.55
C ALA A 376 -57.44 11.10 7.42
N ILE A 377 -57.57 11.52 8.68
CA ILE A 377 -56.45 11.54 9.64
C ILE A 377 -55.99 10.11 9.98
N GLU A 378 -56.92 9.18 10.15
CA GLU A 378 -56.62 7.79 10.45
C GLU A 378 -55.96 7.08 9.25
N ALA A 379 -56.48 7.31 8.04
CA ALA A 379 -55.85 6.86 6.80
C ALA A 379 -54.44 7.44 6.64
N TRP A 380 -54.24 8.73 6.95
CA TRP A 380 -52.92 9.36 6.90
C TRP A 380 -51.95 8.77 7.94
N LYS A 381 -52.42 8.48 9.17
CA LYS A 381 -51.62 7.80 10.20
C LYS A 381 -51.22 6.39 9.76
N ASN A 382 -52.16 5.62 9.22
CA ASN A 382 -51.92 4.28 8.72
C ASN A 382 -50.94 4.28 7.53
N GLN A 383 -51.09 5.24 6.60
CA GLN A 383 -50.16 5.46 5.52
C GLN A 383 -48.76 5.78 6.05
N LYS A 384 -48.65 6.60 7.10
CA LYS A 384 -47.34 6.97 7.65
C LYS A 384 -46.66 5.81 8.38
N ILE A 385 -47.43 4.95 9.06
CA ILE A 385 -46.94 3.71 9.67
C ILE A 385 -46.47 2.73 8.59
N MET A 386 -47.23 2.55 7.51
CA MET A 386 -46.83 1.70 6.38
C MET A 386 -45.54 2.22 5.71
N GLU A 387 -45.42 3.53 5.51
CA GLU A 387 -44.22 4.14 4.92
C GLU A 387 -42.98 3.91 5.80
N LEU A 388 -43.11 4.06 7.11
CA LEU A 388 -42.04 3.78 8.07
C LEU A 388 -41.64 2.30 8.06
N SER A 389 -42.63 1.40 8.05
CA SER A 389 -42.42 -0.05 7.99
C SER A 389 -41.73 -0.47 6.67
N MET A 390 -42.18 0.05 5.52
CA MET A 390 -41.51 -0.18 4.24
C MET A 390 -40.08 0.34 4.22
N LYS A 391 -39.82 1.49 4.84
CA LYS A 391 -38.47 2.05 4.94
C LYS A 391 -37.55 1.19 5.80
N GLN A 392 -38.04 0.70 6.94
CA GLN A 392 -37.30 -0.25 7.80
C GLN A 392 -37.03 -1.58 7.08
N ALA A 393 -38.04 -2.14 6.40
CA ALA A 393 -37.88 -3.36 5.61
C ALA A 393 -36.89 -3.18 4.46
N SER A 394 -36.87 -2.02 3.80
CA SER A 394 -35.88 -1.70 2.77
C SER A 394 -34.47 -1.58 3.32
N GLN A 395 -34.32 -0.99 4.52
CA GLN A 395 -33.01 -0.87 5.18
C GLN A 395 -32.44 -2.24 5.55
N LEU A 396 -33.26 -3.12 6.12
CA LEU A 396 -32.84 -4.49 6.46
C LEU A 396 -32.41 -5.29 5.23
N LYS A 397 -33.14 -5.19 4.11
CA LYS A 397 -32.76 -5.84 2.85
C LYS A 397 -31.44 -5.29 2.28
N GLU A 398 -31.23 -3.97 2.37
CA GLU A 398 -29.98 -3.35 1.92
C GLU A 398 -28.79 -3.81 2.77
N GLU A 399 -28.99 -3.95 4.08
CA GLU A 399 -27.98 -4.43 5.02
C GLU A 399 -27.63 -5.90 4.80
N GLU A 400 -28.63 -6.77 4.61
CA GLU A 400 -28.45 -8.18 4.25
C GLU A 400 -27.70 -8.33 2.91
N GLU A 401 -28.02 -7.52 1.90
CA GLU A 401 -27.32 -7.56 0.62
C GLU A 401 -25.86 -7.08 0.74
N LYS A 402 -25.60 -6.08 1.59
CA LYS A 402 -24.24 -5.62 1.90
C LYS A 402 -23.42 -6.70 2.59
N GLU A 403 -23.98 -7.37 3.59
CA GLU A 403 -23.30 -8.46 4.30
C GLU A 403 -22.98 -9.62 3.34
N LYS A 404 -23.94 -10.01 2.50
CA LYS A 404 -23.74 -11.04 1.48
C LYS A 404 -22.65 -10.65 0.46
N LYS A 405 -22.56 -9.37 0.08
CA LYS A 405 -21.48 -8.85 -0.78
C LYS A 405 -20.13 -8.91 -0.07
N GLN A 406 -20.06 -8.54 1.20
CA GLN A 406 -18.83 -8.61 1.99
C GLN A 406 -18.34 -10.06 2.14
N GLN A 407 -19.22 -11.01 2.44
CA GLN A 407 -18.87 -12.43 2.53
C GLN A 407 -18.32 -12.96 1.19
N ARG A 408 -18.95 -12.62 0.06
CA ARG A 408 -18.47 -13.01 -1.28
C ARG A 408 -17.10 -12.41 -1.61
N GLU A 409 -16.87 -11.14 -1.25
CA GLU A 409 -15.57 -10.50 -1.45
C GLU A 409 -14.50 -11.14 -0.56
N HIS A 410 -14.83 -11.49 0.68
CA HIS A 410 -13.91 -12.19 1.58
C HIS A 410 -13.53 -13.57 1.03
N GLN A 411 -14.49 -14.34 0.53
CA GLN A 411 -14.22 -15.61 -0.15
C GLN A 411 -13.32 -15.45 -1.37
N ARG A 412 -13.54 -14.40 -2.19
CA ARG A 412 -12.68 -14.09 -3.35
C ARG A 412 -11.26 -13.75 -2.94
N GLN A 413 -11.10 -12.94 -1.89
CA GLN A 413 -9.78 -12.56 -1.37
C GLN A 413 -9.04 -13.77 -0.80
N PHE A 414 -9.73 -14.63 -0.06
CA PHE A 414 -9.16 -15.87 0.45
C PHE A 414 -8.72 -16.81 -0.68
N HIS A 415 -9.56 -16.99 -1.71
CA HIS A 415 -9.23 -17.81 -2.86
C HIS A 415 -8.02 -17.26 -3.64
N LEU A 416 -7.96 -15.94 -3.83
CA LEU A 416 -6.83 -15.29 -4.48
C LEU A 416 -5.53 -15.46 -3.68
N LYS A 417 -5.60 -15.33 -2.35
CA LYS A 417 -4.46 -15.54 -1.45
C LYS A 417 -3.91 -16.96 -1.59
N LEU A 418 -4.79 -17.97 -1.60
CA LEU A 418 -4.41 -19.36 -1.77
C LEU A 418 -3.76 -19.63 -3.14
N LEU A 419 -4.28 -19.00 -4.20
CA LEU A 419 -3.70 -19.13 -5.54
C LEU A 419 -2.32 -18.48 -5.64
N LEU A 420 -2.15 -17.30 -5.04
CA LEU A 420 -0.87 -16.61 -4.98
C LEU A 420 0.17 -17.43 -4.22
N GLU A 421 -0.20 -17.98 -3.06
CA GLU A 421 0.67 -18.84 -2.24
C GLU A 421 1.17 -20.05 -3.04
N LYS A 422 0.26 -20.77 -3.72
CA LYS A 422 0.63 -21.88 -4.62
C LYS A 422 1.61 -21.45 -5.72
N TYR A 423 1.35 -20.31 -6.37
CA TYR A 423 2.25 -19.79 -7.40
C TYR A 423 3.62 -19.41 -6.84
N THR A 424 3.68 -18.77 -5.67
CA THR A 424 4.95 -18.45 -5.02
C THR A 424 5.74 -19.69 -4.63
N GLN A 425 5.06 -20.74 -4.16
CA GLN A 425 5.68 -22.00 -3.80
C GLN A 425 6.25 -22.72 -5.03
N GLN A 426 5.47 -22.81 -6.11
CA GLN A 426 5.96 -23.36 -7.39
C GLN A 426 7.18 -22.60 -7.93
N LYS A 427 7.18 -21.26 -7.82
CA LYS A 427 8.32 -20.45 -8.26
C LYS A 427 9.58 -20.74 -7.44
N LYS A 428 9.44 -20.91 -6.12
CA LYS A 428 10.56 -21.28 -5.23
C LYS A 428 11.10 -22.66 -5.59
N GLU A 429 10.23 -23.65 -5.80
CA GLU A 429 10.62 -25.01 -6.20
C GLU A 429 11.39 -24.99 -7.55
N GLN A 430 10.93 -24.20 -8.52
CA GLN A 430 11.64 -24.03 -9.80
C GLN A 430 13.02 -23.39 -9.63
N GLU A 431 13.14 -22.38 -8.75
CA GLU A 431 14.41 -21.72 -8.48
C GLU A 431 15.41 -22.66 -7.78
N GLU A 432 14.93 -23.49 -6.83
CA GLU A 432 15.74 -24.51 -6.17
C GLU A 432 16.23 -25.58 -7.14
N LEU A 433 15.36 -26.05 -8.05
CA LEU A 433 15.75 -27.01 -9.09
C LEU A 433 16.83 -26.43 -10.01
N LEU A 434 16.68 -25.17 -10.45
CA LEU A 434 17.70 -24.50 -11.28
C LEU A 434 19.03 -24.33 -10.53
N LYS A 435 18.97 -24.02 -9.23
CA LYS A 435 20.17 -23.91 -8.39
C LYS A 435 20.88 -25.25 -8.26
N LEU A 436 20.12 -26.33 -8.04
CA LEU A 436 20.67 -27.68 -7.95
C LEU A 436 21.30 -28.13 -9.28
N GLU A 437 20.64 -27.85 -10.41
CA GLU A 437 21.17 -28.15 -11.74
C GLU A 437 22.48 -27.41 -12.02
N LYS A 438 22.56 -26.13 -11.62
CA LYS A 438 23.79 -25.34 -11.74
C LYS A 438 24.91 -25.91 -10.87
N GLU A 439 24.62 -26.29 -9.63
CA GLU A 439 25.61 -26.90 -8.74
C GLU A 439 26.15 -28.22 -9.31
N MET A 440 25.27 -29.04 -9.90
CA MET A 440 25.68 -30.28 -10.57
C MET A 440 26.57 -29.99 -11.78
N ARG A 441 26.22 -29.01 -12.63
CA ARG A 441 27.07 -28.59 -13.75
C ARG A 441 28.45 -28.06 -13.31
N GLU A 442 28.49 -27.28 -12.25
CA GLU A 442 29.77 -26.80 -11.71
C GLU A 442 30.62 -27.94 -11.13
N LYS A 443 29.99 -28.96 -10.51
CA LYS A 443 30.70 -30.17 -10.04
C LYS A 443 31.28 -30.95 -11.21
N THR A 444 30.51 -31.19 -12.26
CA THR A 444 31.01 -31.89 -13.45
C THR A 444 32.14 -31.11 -14.13
N GLU A 445 32.01 -29.79 -14.28
CA GLU A 445 33.07 -28.96 -14.86
C GLU A 445 34.36 -28.97 -14.00
N ARG A 446 34.23 -28.93 -12.66
CA ARG A 446 35.39 -29.05 -11.76
C ARG A 446 36.06 -30.42 -11.89
N GLU A 447 35.29 -31.49 -12.03
CA GLU A 447 35.82 -32.84 -12.24
C GLU A 447 36.50 -32.97 -13.61
N GLU A 448 35.93 -32.42 -14.67
CA GLU A 448 36.55 -32.38 -15.99
C GLU A 448 37.88 -31.61 -15.98
N LYS A 449 37.92 -30.43 -15.35
CA LYS A 449 39.17 -29.67 -15.18
C LYS A 449 40.23 -30.46 -14.42
N ARG A 450 39.83 -31.20 -13.37
CA ARG A 450 40.75 -32.09 -12.63
C ARG A 450 41.28 -33.21 -13.53
N LYS A 451 40.42 -33.86 -14.33
CA LYS A 451 40.83 -34.88 -15.29
C LYS A 451 41.80 -34.33 -16.33
N MET A 452 41.51 -33.16 -16.88
CA MET A 452 42.38 -32.49 -17.85
C MET A 452 43.75 -32.15 -17.26
N ALA A 453 43.79 -31.63 -16.02
CA ALA A 453 45.05 -31.37 -15.32
C ALA A 453 45.85 -32.66 -15.08
N LEU A 454 45.19 -33.74 -14.68
CA LEU A 454 45.83 -35.05 -14.49
C LEU A 454 46.42 -35.59 -15.80
N ASN A 455 45.66 -35.51 -16.90
CA ASN A 455 46.14 -35.91 -18.21
C ASN A 455 47.36 -35.10 -18.66
N GLU A 456 47.38 -33.81 -18.36
CA GLU A 456 48.52 -32.96 -18.72
C GLU A 456 49.76 -33.30 -17.87
N ILE A 457 49.58 -33.58 -16.58
CA ILE A 457 50.66 -34.08 -15.72
C ILE A 457 51.26 -35.38 -16.29
N ILE A 458 50.42 -36.33 -16.70
CA ILE A 458 50.87 -37.59 -17.32
C ILE A 458 51.70 -37.30 -18.58
N ARG A 459 51.23 -36.41 -19.47
CA ARG A 459 51.99 -36.01 -20.67
C ARG A 459 53.33 -35.34 -20.36
N PHE A 460 53.42 -34.58 -19.26
CA PHE A 460 54.70 -34.02 -18.82
C PHE A 460 55.64 -35.12 -18.32
N GLN A 461 55.14 -36.04 -17.49
CA GLN A 461 55.92 -37.16 -16.98
C GLN A 461 56.44 -38.07 -18.10
N GLU A 462 55.61 -38.40 -19.09
CA GLU A 462 56.01 -39.19 -20.27
C GLU A 462 57.12 -38.49 -21.07
N ARG A 463 56.99 -37.18 -21.30
CA ARG A 463 58.03 -36.40 -22.00
C ARG A 463 59.34 -36.37 -21.23
N ASP A 464 59.30 -36.22 -19.92
CA ASP A 464 60.49 -36.17 -19.09
C ASP A 464 61.15 -37.55 -18.96
N LEU A 465 60.35 -38.62 -18.88
CA LEU A 465 60.81 -40.00 -18.92
C LEU A 465 61.52 -40.29 -20.25
N HIS A 466 60.91 -39.93 -21.38
CA HIS A 466 61.54 -40.08 -22.70
C HIS A 466 62.86 -39.32 -22.82
N LYS A 467 62.94 -38.07 -22.31
CA LYS A 467 64.21 -37.32 -22.26
C LYS A 467 65.26 -38.02 -21.39
N LEU A 468 64.83 -38.63 -20.29
CA LEU A 468 65.73 -39.35 -19.38
C LEU A 468 66.26 -40.62 -20.04
N GLU A 469 65.41 -41.39 -20.72
CA GLU A 469 65.80 -42.55 -21.53
C GLU A 469 66.84 -42.18 -22.60
N LEU A 470 66.60 -41.10 -23.35
CA LEU A 470 67.56 -40.60 -24.33
C LEU A 470 68.91 -40.24 -23.69
N LYS A 471 68.92 -39.61 -22.52
CA LYS A 471 70.16 -39.30 -21.78
C LYS A 471 70.88 -40.56 -21.29
N ILE A 472 70.15 -41.60 -20.89
CA ILE A 472 70.73 -42.89 -20.50
C ILE A 472 71.40 -43.53 -21.72
N LEU A 473 70.70 -43.60 -22.86
CA LEU A 473 71.25 -44.15 -24.10
C LEU A 473 72.49 -43.38 -24.57
N GLU A 474 72.48 -42.04 -24.49
CA GLU A 474 73.64 -41.22 -24.82
C GLU A 474 74.84 -41.50 -23.90
N ARG A 475 74.60 -41.63 -22.58
CA ARG A 475 75.65 -42.00 -21.62
C ARG A 475 76.20 -43.39 -21.93
N GLU A 476 75.34 -44.36 -22.20
CA GLU A 476 75.77 -45.71 -22.57
C GLU A 476 76.60 -45.70 -23.85
N ALA A 477 76.18 -44.96 -24.89
CA ALA A 477 76.96 -44.80 -26.12
C ALA A 477 78.34 -44.20 -25.85
N LYS A 478 78.42 -43.13 -25.04
CA LYS A 478 79.70 -42.54 -24.61
C LYS A 478 80.57 -43.52 -23.83
N THR A 479 79.99 -44.36 -22.96
CA THR A 479 80.77 -45.39 -22.24
C THR A 479 81.26 -46.49 -23.17
N LYS A 480 80.45 -46.91 -24.16
CA LYS A 480 80.85 -47.88 -25.20
C LYS A 480 81.98 -47.32 -26.05
N GLU A 481 81.88 -46.06 -26.48
CA GLU A 481 82.93 -45.36 -27.23
C GLU A 481 84.22 -45.26 -26.42
N LYS A 482 84.14 -44.89 -25.13
CA LYS A 482 85.31 -44.87 -24.22
C LYS A 482 85.94 -46.26 -24.10
N ARG A 483 85.15 -47.31 -23.85
CA ARG A 483 85.64 -48.69 -23.80
C ARG A 483 86.27 -49.13 -25.12
N GLU A 484 85.72 -48.70 -26.25
CA GLU A 484 86.32 -49.01 -27.55
C GLU A 484 87.65 -48.26 -27.76
N LYS A 485 87.72 -46.98 -27.37
CA LYS A 485 88.96 -46.19 -27.38
C LYS A 485 90.01 -46.82 -26.47
N GLU A 486 89.64 -47.23 -25.27
CA GLU A 486 90.52 -47.95 -24.34
C GLU A 486 91.03 -49.26 -24.96
N ARG A 487 90.15 -50.07 -25.54
CA ARG A 487 90.55 -51.29 -26.26
C ARG A 487 91.50 -51.01 -27.42
N ARG A 488 91.28 -49.92 -28.18
CA ARG A 488 92.19 -49.49 -29.26
C ARG A 488 93.55 -49.06 -28.68
N LEU A 489 93.54 -48.30 -27.58
CA LEU A 489 94.74 -47.87 -26.88
C LEU A 489 95.51 -49.05 -26.27
N GLU A 490 94.83 -50.05 -25.72
CA GLU A 490 95.43 -51.26 -25.18
C GLU A 490 96.09 -52.10 -26.27
N LYS A 491 95.43 -52.30 -27.41
CA LYS A 491 96.05 -52.91 -28.60
C LYS A 491 97.27 -52.14 -29.12
N LEU A 492 97.25 -50.81 -29.01
CA LEU A 492 98.39 -49.95 -29.35
C LEU A 492 99.51 -50.09 -28.32
N LYS A 493 99.17 -50.14 -27.02
CA LYS A 493 100.11 -50.39 -25.94
C LYS A 493 100.77 -51.75 -26.11
N GLU A 494 100.04 -52.83 -26.34
CA GLU A 494 100.59 -54.17 -26.62
C GLU A 494 101.61 -54.15 -27.78
N LYS A 495 101.32 -53.41 -28.86
CA LYS A 495 102.25 -53.26 -30.00
C LYS A 495 103.48 -52.40 -29.70
N VAL A 496 103.37 -51.46 -28.76
CA VAL A 496 104.40 -50.47 -28.41
C VAL A 496 105.05 -50.77 -27.05
N GLU A 497 104.63 -51.84 -26.37
CA GLU A 497 105.19 -52.27 -25.09
C GLU A 497 106.58 -52.85 -25.36
N VAL A 498 107.51 -51.90 -25.48
CA VAL A 498 108.93 -52.12 -25.63
C VAL A 498 109.42 -52.64 -24.28
N ASN A 499 109.36 -53.97 -24.12
CA ASN A 499 110.04 -54.70 -23.05
C ASN A 499 111.56 -54.61 -23.30
N VAL A 500 112.12 -53.43 -23.07
CA VAL A 500 113.58 -53.25 -23.01
C VAL A 500 114.01 -53.59 -21.60
N SER A 501 114.87 -54.61 -21.47
CA SER A 501 115.52 -54.91 -20.21
C SER A 501 116.33 -53.68 -19.76
N ARG A 502 116.27 -53.38 -18.47
CA ARG A 502 116.95 -52.22 -17.90
C ARG A 502 118.46 -52.47 -17.96
N ASP A 503 119.13 -51.96 -19.00
CA ASP A 503 120.59 -51.99 -19.14
C ASP A 503 121.24 -51.03 -18.14
N PRO A 504 121.88 -51.53 -17.05
CA PRO A 504 122.50 -50.70 -16.02
C PRO A 504 123.67 -49.86 -16.56
N SER A 505 124.26 -50.27 -17.69
CA SER A 505 125.42 -49.64 -18.33
C SER A 505 125.05 -48.42 -19.16
N ARG A 506 123.76 -48.17 -19.41
CA ARG A 506 123.27 -47.05 -20.24
C ARG A 506 123.56 -45.68 -19.62
N LEU A 507 123.67 -45.61 -18.30
CA LEU A 507 124.05 -44.37 -17.59
C LEU A 507 125.48 -43.93 -17.90
N TYR A 508 126.37 -44.85 -18.28
CA TYR A 508 127.78 -44.58 -18.57
C TYR A 508 128.07 -44.35 -20.06
N LYS A 509 127.05 -44.44 -20.93
CA LYS A 509 127.19 -44.19 -22.36
C LYS A 509 126.65 -42.79 -22.68
N LEU A 510 127.41 -42.02 -23.45
CA LEU A 510 126.95 -40.73 -23.95
C LEU A 510 125.69 -40.93 -24.80
N THR A 511 124.72 -40.04 -24.68
CA THR A 511 123.53 -40.09 -25.54
C THR A 511 123.96 -39.77 -26.97
N LYS A 512 123.35 -40.39 -28.00
CA LYS A 512 123.68 -40.11 -29.42
C LYS A 512 123.69 -38.60 -29.73
N GLY A 513 122.72 -37.86 -29.20
CA GLY A 513 122.67 -36.40 -29.34
C GLY A 513 123.77 -35.64 -28.59
N TRP A 514 124.46 -36.26 -27.62
CA TRP A 514 125.64 -35.71 -26.96
C TRP A 514 126.92 -36.08 -27.74
N GLU A 515 127.03 -37.31 -28.26
CA GLU A 515 128.10 -37.73 -29.20
C GLU A 515 128.12 -36.84 -30.46
N GLU A 516 126.95 -36.44 -30.97
CA GLU A 516 126.82 -35.51 -32.09
C GLU A 516 127.30 -34.08 -31.76
N ARG A 517 127.28 -33.68 -30.48
CA ARG A 517 127.61 -32.32 -30.02
C ARG A 517 129.07 -32.15 -29.61
N THR A 518 129.75 -33.20 -29.16
CA THR A 518 131.17 -33.17 -28.76
C THR A 518 132.15 -33.55 -29.90
N LYS A 519 131.65 -33.70 -31.13
CA LYS A 519 132.47 -33.93 -32.32
C LYS A 519 133.17 -32.60 -32.70
N GLU A 520 134.47 -32.51 -32.45
CA GLU A 520 135.36 -31.42 -32.91
C GLU A 520 135.18 -31.22 -34.43
N ARG A 521 134.73 -30.02 -34.84
CA ARG A 521 134.45 -29.66 -36.23
C ARG A 521 135.53 -28.67 -36.69
N GLY A 522 136.44 -29.11 -37.56
CA GLY A 522 137.54 -28.32 -38.12
C GLY A 522 137.10 -27.09 -38.95
N PRO A 523 138.05 -26.22 -39.36
CA PRO A 523 137.76 -24.85 -39.78
C PRO A 523 137.24 -24.81 -41.22
N THR A 524 135.91 -24.74 -41.40
CA THR A 524 135.31 -24.39 -42.68
C THR A 524 133.91 -23.81 -42.48
N GLY A 525 133.71 -22.59 -42.97
CA GLY A 525 132.41 -22.08 -43.42
C GLY A 525 131.58 -21.35 -42.36
N ALA A 526 131.96 -20.11 -42.07
CA ALA A 526 131.00 -19.09 -41.65
C ALA A 526 130.01 -18.86 -42.81
N GLY A 527 128.85 -19.51 -42.74
CA GLY A 527 127.68 -19.23 -43.56
C GLY A 527 126.57 -18.65 -42.68
N PRO A 528 125.87 -17.57 -43.07
CA PRO A 528 124.88 -16.93 -42.20
C PRO A 528 123.69 -17.85 -41.96
N LEU A 529 123.30 -18.03 -40.69
CA LEU A 529 122.05 -18.66 -40.30
C LEU A 529 120.89 -17.69 -40.62
N LEU A 530 120.56 -17.57 -41.91
CA LEU A 530 119.36 -16.85 -42.34
C LEU A 530 118.15 -17.69 -41.96
N HIS A 531 117.34 -17.12 -41.08
CA HIS A 531 116.00 -17.55 -40.68
C HIS A 531 115.92 -18.49 -39.46
N ILE A 532 115.79 -17.86 -38.29
CA ILE A 532 115.17 -18.47 -37.11
C ILE A 532 113.65 -18.26 -37.28
N PRO A 533 112.83 -19.31 -37.49
CA PRO A 533 111.39 -19.16 -37.56
C PRO A 533 110.85 -18.78 -36.18
N HIS A 534 110.31 -17.57 -36.04
CA HIS A 534 109.55 -17.19 -34.85
C HIS A 534 108.30 -18.06 -34.75
N ARG A 535 108.00 -18.57 -33.54
CA ARG A 535 106.75 -19.29 -33.27
C ARG A 535 105.56 -18.39 -33.63
N ALA A 536 104.64 -18.90 -34.44
CA ALA A 536 103.39 -18.23 -34.76
C ALA A 536 102.65 -17.89 -33.46
N ILE A 537 102.29 -16.62 -33.28
CA ILE A 537 101.45 -16.16 -32.17
C ILE A 537 100.04 -16.69 -32.45
N PRO A 538 99.46 -17.55 -31.59
CA PRO A 538 98.09 -18.01 -31.77
C PRO A 538 97.12 -16.83 -31.86
N THR A 539 96.10 -16.93 -32.71
CA THR A 539 95.17 -15.83 -33.04
C THR A 539 94.50 -15.19 -31.82
N TRP A 540 94.34 -15.91 -30.71
CA TRP A 540 93.80 -15.38 -29.45
C TRP A 540 94.79 -14.51 -28.63
N ARG A 541 96.03 -14.33 -29.10
CA ARG A 541 97.05 -13.44 -28.51
C ARG A 541 97.45 -12.26 -29.40
N GLN A 542 96.77 -12.01 -30.52
CA GLN A 542 96.98 -10.78 -31.28
C GLN A 542 96.36 -9.59 -30.53
N GLY A 543 97.19 -8.62 -30.10
CA GLY A 543 96.72 -7.35 -29.51
C GLY A 543 96.92 -7.17 -28.00
N LEU A 544 97.71 -8.03 -27.36
CA LEU A 544 98.36 -7.81 -26.06
C LEU A 544 99.86 -7.57 -26.28
#